data_AF-A0A925UUX8-F1
#
_entry.id   AF-A0A925UUX8-F1
#
_cell.length_a   1.000
_cell.length_b   1.000
_cell.length_c   1.000
_cell.angle_alpha   90.00
_cell.angle_beta   90.00
_cell.angle_gamma   90.00
#
_symmetry.space_group_name_H-M   'P 1'
#
loop_
_entity.id
_entity.type
_entity.pdbx_description
1 polymer ?
#
loop_
_entity_poly.entity_id
_entity_poly.type
_entity_poly.pdbx_seq_one_letter_code
_entity_poly.pdbx_strand_id
1 'polypeptide(L)'
;MDATQIAAIDRLLELLPTFEDPEFVPAVWPERFHIDAEGKRIEHVPYPDYHPAVEEFRNRYPALVAGIHPYDALPEDDTPDGVTFSVLGTTYDQAYFAKATIDQIRRYLMLLGRGERFCDGHIDGEFRAEKVVAALKRLAEMYR
;
A
#
# COMPACT_ATOMS: atom_id res chain seq x y z
N MET A 1 -12.75 -5.12 -16.78
CA MET A 1 -11.76 -6.03 -16.16
C MET A 1 -11.76 -7.33 -16.92
N ASP A 2 -10.60 -7.92 -17.14
CA ASP A 2 -10.48 -9.27 -17.70
C ASP A 2 -10.47 -10.35 -16.59
N ALA A 3 -10.52 -11.62 -16.98
CA ALA A 3 -10.57 -12.75 -16.05
C ALA A 3 -9.31 -12.84 -15.16
N THR A 4 -8.15 -12.40 -15.66
CA THR A 4 -6.88 -12.42 -14.90
C THR A 4 -6.91 -11.37 -13.80
N GLN A 5 -7.41 -10.16 -14.11
CA GLN A 5 -7.60 -9.09 -13.13
C GLN A 5 -8.59 -9.51 -12.03
N ILE A 6 -9.72 -10.12 -12.40
CA ILE A 6 -10.71 -10.60 -11.42
C ILE A 6 -10.07 -11.63 -10.49
N ALA A 7 -9.36 -12.62 -11.02
CA ALA A 7 -8.69 -13.63 -10.21
C ALA A 7 -7.60 -13.05 -9.29
N ALA A 8 -6.89 -12.01 -9.74
CA ALA A 8 -5.91 -11.31 -8.91
C ALA A 8 -6.58 -10.53 -7.77
N ILE A 9 -7.73 -9.89 -8.04
CA ILE A 9 -8.50 -9.18 -7.02
C ILE A 9 -9.05 -10.18 -6.00
N ASP A 10 -9.68 -11.27 -6.43
CA ASP A 10 -10.23 -12.29 -5.52
C ASP A 10 -9.17 -12.80 -4.52
N ARG A 11 -7.97 -13.09 -5.02
CA ARG A 11 -6.83 -13.49 -4.18
C ARG A 11 -6.40 -12.43 -3.17
N LEU A 12 -6.53 -11.15 -3.49
CA LEU A 12 -6.25 -10.08 -2.54
C LEU A 12 -7.36 -9.97 -1.49
N LEU A 13 -8.62 -10.11 -1.90
CA LEU A 13 -9.78 -10.03 -1.01
C LEU A 13 -9.85 -11.19 -0.01
N GLU A 14 -9.24 -12.34 -0.30
CA GLU A 14 -9.07 -13.42 0.67
C GLU A 14 -8.36 -12.97 1.97
N LEU A 15 -7.50 -11.95 1.90
CA LEU A 15 -6.77 -11.41 3.05
C LEU A 15 -7.57 -10.35 3.81
N LEU A 16 -8.64 -9.82 3.22
CA LEU A 16 -9.41 -8.71 3.79
C LEU A 16 -9.96 -9.02 5.19
N PRO A 17 -10.53 -10.21 5.48
CA PRO A 17 -11.02 -10.52 6.84
C PRO A 17 -9.92 -10.45 7.90
N THR A 18 -8.68 -10.82 7.58
CA THR A 18 -7.54 -10.70 8.51
C THR A 18 -7.18 -9.25 8.77
N PHE A 19 -7.24 -8.40 7.74
CA PHE A 19 -6.91 -6.98 7.88
C PHE A 19 -7.99 -6.16 8.58
N GLU A 20 -9.24 -6.63 8.57
CA GLU A 20 -10.36 -6.02 9.28
C GLU A 20 -10.46 -6.43 10.74
N ASP A 21 -9.70 -7.44 11.17
CA ASP A 21 -9.67 -7.85 12.57
C ASP A 21 -9.14 -6.70 13.45
N PRO A 22 -9.90 -6.22 14.46
CA PRO A 22 -9.44 -5.16 15.36
C PRO A 22 -8.16 -5.52 16.14
N GLU A 23 -7.86 -6.82 16.29
CA GLU A 23 -6.63 -7.31 16.93
C GLU A 23 -5.46 -7.48 15.94
N PHE A 24 -5.67 -7.19 14.65
CA PHE A 24 -4.63 -7.29 13.64
C PHE A 24 -3.49 -6.30 13.90
N VAL A 25 -2.29 -6.84 14.08
CA VAL A 25 -1.05 -6.06 14.19
C VAL A 25 -0.25 -6.23 12.91
N PRO A 26 -0.21 -5.23 12.00
CA PRO A 26 0.43 -5.38 10.69
C PRO A 26 1.95 -5.56 10.76
N ALA A 27 2.61 -4.93 11.74
CA ALA A 27 4.03 -5.08 11.96
C ALA A 27 4.42 -4.77 13.41
N VAL A 28 5.51 -5.39 13.86
CA VAL A 28 6.17 -5.11 15.14
C VAL A 28 7.54 -4.52 14.87
N TRP A 29 7.87 -3.44 15.57
CA TRP A 29 9.17 -2.77 15.43
C TRP A 29 10.11 -3.22 16.55
N PRO A 30 11.26 -3.81 16.24
CA PRO A 30 12.28 -4.09 17.25
C PRO A 30 12.79 -2.78 17.87
N GLU A 31 13.27 -2.86 19.12
CA GLU A 31 13.91 -1.72 19.75
C GLU A 31 15.16 -1.31 18.97
N ARG A 32 15.33 0.01 18.79
CA ARG A 32 16.58 0.56 18.25
C ARG A 32 17.70 0.26 19.23
N PHE A 33 18.83 -0.19 18.70
CA PHE A 33 20.02 -0.43 19.51
C PHE A 33 21.24 0.15 18.81
N HIS A 34 22.34 0.25 19.56
CA HIS A 34 23.62 0.68 19.02
C HIS A 34 24.68 -0.34 19.39
N ILE A 35 25.74 -0.38 18.58
CA ILE A 35 26.96 -1.10 18.90
C ILE A 35 28.13 -0.12 18.88
N ASP A 36 29.05 -0.26 19.82
CA ASP A 36 30.32 0.46 19.80
C ASP A 36 31.38 -0.40 19.12
N ALA A 37 31.90 0.05 17.99
CA ALA A 37 32.92 -0.64 17.22
C ALA A 37 33.97 0.36 16.71
N GLU A 38 35.25 0.01 16.84
CA GLU A 38 36.38 0.84 16.38
C GLU A 38 36.35 2.30 16.91
N GLY A 39 35.90 2.49 18.16
CA GLY A 39 35.78 3.81 18.78
C GLY A 39 34.67 4.69 18.21
N LYS A 40 33.75 4.11 17.42
CA LYS A 40 32.56 4.78 16.87
C LYS A 40 31.30 4.10 17.37
N ARG A 41 30.28 4.92 17.61
CA ARG A 41 28.93 4.45 17.90
C ARG A 41 28.16 4.25 16.60
N ILE A 42 27.71 3.03 16.36
CA ILE A 42 26.93 2.65 15.18
C ILE A 42 25.48 2.46 15.64
N GLU A 43 24.60 3.36 15.21
CA GLU A 43 23.15 3.24 15.45
C GLU A 43 22.54 2.23 14.47
N HIS A 44 21.86 1.22 15.00
CA HIS A 44 21.09 0.26 14.19
C HIS A 44 19.63 0.70 14.15
N VAL A 45 19.12 0.89 12.93
CA VAL A 45 17.70 1.13 12.65
C VAL A 45 17.13 -0.21 12.17
N PRO A 46 16.43 -0.96 13.03
CA PRO A 46 15.90 -2.26 12.65
C PRO A 46 14.77 -2.11 11.62
N TYR A 47 14.60 -3.14 10.80
CA TYR A 47 13.41 -3.31 9.98
C TYR A 47 12.29 -3.88 10.85
N PRO A 48 11.02 -3.58 10.56
CA PRO A 48 9.91 -4.20 11.26
C PRO A 48 9.72 -5.65 10.85
N ASP A 49 9.27 -6.45 11.79
CA ASP A 49 8.78 -7.80 11.56
C ASP A 49 7.31 -7.73 11.15
N TYR A 50 7.04 -7.98 9.87
CA TYR A 50 5.69 -7.93 9.32
C TYR A 50 4.87 -9.16 9.66
N HIS A 51 3.57 -8.96 9.85
CA HIS A 51 2.63 -10.07 9.95
C HIS A 51 2.64 -10.90 8.66
N PRO A 52 2.55 -12.25 8.71
CA PRO A 52 2.59 -13.10 7.52
C PRO A 52 1.57 -12.72 6.44
N ALA A 53 0.37 -12.26 6.84
CA ALA A 53 -0.65 -11.77 5.91
C ALA A 53 -0.22 -10.51 5.13
N VAL A 54 0.59 -9.63 5.71
CA VAL A 54 1.17 -8.46 5.02
C VAL A 54 2.19 -8.90 3.97
N GLU A 55 3.03 -9.88 4.31
CA GLU A 55 3.98 -10.45 3.34
C GLU A 55 3.26 -11.17 2.21
N GLU A 56 2.20 -11.91 2.53
CA GLU A 56 1.37 -12.57 1.52
C GLU A 56 0.68 -11.55 0.62
N PHE A 57 0.18 -10.45 1.17
CA PHE A 57 -0.35 -9.34 0.38
C PHE A 57 0.70 -8.78 -0.58
N ARG A 58 1.94 -8.58 -0.11
CA ARG A 58 3.05 -8.10 -0.96
C ARG A 58 3.37 -9.05 -2.10
N ASN A 59 3.21 -10.34 -1.89
CA ASN A 59 3.42 -11.34 -2.93
C ASN A 59 2.27 -11.37 -3.96
N ARG A 60 1.04 -11.01 -3.54
CA ARG A 60 -0.16 -11.11 -4.38
C ARG A 60 -0.43 -9.87 -5.23
N TYR A 61 -0.29 -8.66 -4.67
CA TYR A 61 -0.70 -7.45 -5.39
C TYR A 61 0.08 -7.18 -6.70
N PRO A 62 1.35 -7.61 -6.89
CA PRO A 62 2.07 -7.42 -8.14
C PRO A 62 1.32 -7.92 -9.38
N ALA A 63 0.56 -9.02 -9.25
CA ALA A 63 -0.24 -9.58 -10.34
C ALA A 63 -1.37 -8.64 -10.80
N LEU A 64 -1.88 -7.80 -9.90
CA LEU A 64 -2.95 -6.84 -10.20
C LEU A 64 -2.39 -5.52 -10.77
N VAL A 65 -1.24 -5.07 -10.28
CA VAL A 65 -0.69 -3.74 -10.63
C VAL A 65 0.17 -3.76 -11.90
N ALA A 66 0.51 -4.93 -12.45
CA ALA A 66 1.32 -5.03 -13.65
C ALA A 66 0.77 -4.14 -14.78
N GLY A 67 1.64 -3.34 -15.41
CA GLY A 67 1.29 -2.47 -16.53
C GLY A 67 0.81 -1.06 -16.17
N ILE A 68 0.81 -0.66 -14.89
CA ILE A 68 0.60 0.75 -14.49
C ILE A 68 1.94 1.39 -14.10
N HIS A 69 2.20 2.61 -14.58
CA HIS A 69 3.35 3.38 -14.12
C HIS A 69 2.96 4.20 -12.88
N PRO A 70 3.68 4.11 -11.74
CA PRO A 70 3.24 4.70 -10.49
C PRO A 70 3.27 6.23 -10.45
N TYR A 71 3.99 6.86 -11.38
CA TYR A 71 4.19 8.31 -11.44
C TYR A 71 3.44 9.00 -12.57
N ASP A 72 2.80 8.23 -13.44
CA ASP A 72 2.06 8.81 -14.56
C ASP A 72 0.69 9.29 -14.08
N ALA A 73 0.25 10.40 -14.66
CA ALA A 73 -1.12 10.84 -14.53
C ALA A 73 -2.05 9.81 -15.17
N LEU A 74 -3.15 9.51 -14.49
CA LEU A 74 -4.22 8.68 -15.04
C LEU A 74 -5.30 9.59 -15.65
N PRO A 75 -6.03 9.14 -16.68
CA PRO A 75 -7.13 9.91 -17.27
C PRO A 75 -8.21 10.32 -16.25
N GLU A 76 -8.37 9.57 -15.17
CA GLU A 76 -9.38 9.79 -14.12
C GLU A 76 -8.86 10.63 -12.95
N ASP A 77 -7.62 11.13 -13.02
CA ASP A 77 -7.12 12.03 -11.99
C ASP A 77 -7.80 13.39 -12.08
N ASP A 78 -8.29 13.84 -10.91
CA ASP A 78 -8.69 15.22 -10.75
C ASP A 78 -7.45 16.08 -11.05
N THR A 79 -7.59 17.03 -11.99
CA THR A 79 -6.58 18.07 -12.28
C THR A 79 -7.08 19.43 -11.79
N PRO A 80 -7.11 19.70 -10.47
CA PRO A 80 -7.42 21.03 -9.97
C PRO A 80 -6.50 22.06 -10.64
N ASP A 81 -7.09 23.12 -11.19
CA ASP A 81 -6.37 24.22 -11.82
C ASP A 81 -5.41 23.82 -12.98
N GLY A 82 -5.68 22.67 -13.62
CA GLY A 82 -4.85 22.15 -14.71
C GLY A 82 -3.48 21.63 -14.26
N VAL A 83 -3.25 21.50 -12.95
CA VAL A 83 -2.04 20.88 -12.40
C VAL A 83 -2.10 19.39 -12.64
N THR A 84 -1.11 18.87 -13.36
CA THR A 84 -0.95 17.43 -13.59
C THR A 84 -0.73 16.69 -12.26
N PHE A 85 -1.23 15.45 -12.18
CA PHE A 85 -1.01 14.57 -11.04
C PHE A 85 0.45 14.60 -10.56
N SER A 86 0.63 14.74 -9.25
CA SER A 86 1.93 14.65 -8.59
C SER A 86 1.87 13.61 -7.50
N VAL A 87 2.73 12.60 -7.59
CA VAL A 87 2.84 11.57 -6.56
C VAL A 87 3.19 12.18 -5.19
N LEU A 88 3.92 13.29 -5.13
CA LEU A 88 4.22 13.93 -3.84
C LEU A 88 3.06 14.81 -3.33
N GLY A 89 2.16 15.23 -4.22
CA GLY A 89 1.04 16.12 -3.90
C GLY A 89 -0.29 15.42 -3.66
N THR A 90 -0.46 14.17 -4.11
CA THR A 90 -1.70 13.42 -3.86
C THR A 90 -1.80 12.98 -2.39
N THR A 91 -3.01 12.73 -1.90
CA THR A 91 -3.21 12.08 -0.60
C THR A 91 -4.14 10.89 -0.80
N TYR A 92 -3.69 9.70 -0.39
CA TYR A 92 -4.50 8.48 -0.41
C TYR A 92 -5.13 8.28 0.97
N ASP A 93 -6.02 9.19 1.36
CA ASP A 93 -6.82 8.98 2.58
C ASP A 93 -7.96 7.98 2.31
N GLN A 94 -8.70 7.61 3.36
CA GLN A 94 -9.81 6.66 3.19
C GLN A 94 -10.91 7.23 2.27
N ALA A 95 -11.13 8.56 2.27
CA ALA A 95 -12.14 9.21 1.45
C ALA A 95 -11.80 9.16 -0.04
N TYR A 96 -10.52 9.21 -0.40
CA TYR A 96 -10.03 8.99 -1.76
C TYR A 96 -10.56 7.67 -2.33
N PHE A 97 -10.47 6.59 -1.55
CA PHE A 97 -10.87 5.26 -2.00
C PHE A 97 -12.38 5.09 -2.20
N ALA A 98 -13.22 5.90 -1.56
CA ALA A 98 -14.67 5.83 -1.76
C ALA A 98 -15.10 6.05 -3.22
N LYS A 99 -14.33 6.84 -3.98
CA LYS A 99 -14.59 7.12 -5.40
C LYS A 99 -13.47 6.66 -6.35
N ALA A 100 -12.39 6.09 -5.82
CA ALA A 100 -11.24 5.69 -6.62
C ALA A 100 -11.63 4.73 -7.75
N THR A 101 -10.97 4.84 -8.90
CA THR A 101 -11.05 3.87 -10.00
C THR A 101 -10.11 2.68 -9.75
N ILE A 102 -10.25 1.61 -10.53
CA ILE A 102 -9.36 0.45 -10.45
C ILE A 102 -7.90 0.84 -10.73
N ASP A 103 -7.65 1.71 -11.70
CA ASP A 103 -6.30 2.12 -12.06
C ASP A 103 -5.69 3.03 -10.98
N GLN A 104 -6.50 3.89 -10.35
CA GLN A 104 -6.08 4.65 -9.17
C GLN A 104 -5.68 3.74 -8.00
N ILE A 105 -6.43 2.67 -7.75
CA ILE A 105 -6.07 1.67 -6.73
C ILE A 105 -4.81 0.90 -7.14
N ARG A 106 -4.70 0.45 -8.39
CA ARG A 106 -3.50 -0.24 -8.89
C ARG A 106 -2.25 0.62 -8.74
N ARG A 107 -2.35 1.92 -9.01
CA ARG A 107 -1.25 2.87 -8.82
C ARG A 107 -0.88 3.02 -7.34
N TYR A 108 -1.88 3.15 -6.46
CA TYR A 108 -1.65 3.18 -5.01
C TYR A 108 -0.90 1.93 -4.54
N LEU A 109 -1.37 0.74 -4.93
CA LEU A 109 -0.74 -0.54 -4.58
C LEU A 109 0.69 -0.64 -5.13
N MET A 110 0.95 -0.16 -6.35
CA MET A 110 2.30 -0.08 -6.91
C MET A 110 3.21 0.83 -6.06
N LEU A 111 2.69 1.95 -5.54
CA LEU A 111 3.45 2.86 -4.68
C LEU A 111 3.76 2.24 -3.31
N LEU A 112 2.85 1.44 -2.74
CA LEU A 112 3.10 0.68 -1.50
C LEU A 112 4.33 -0.21 -1.61
N GLY A 113 4.53 -0.83 -2.77
CA GLY A 113 5.67 -1.71 -3.02
C GLY A 113 7.03 -1.03 -3.06
N ARG A 114 7.05 0.26 -3.41
CA ARG A 114 8.31 0.98 -3.63
C ARG A 114 8.84 1.64 -2.37
N GLY A 115 8.01 1.87 -1.35
CA GLY A 115 8.39 2.59 -0.12
C GLY A 115 8.77 4.07 -0.33
N GLU A 116 9.08 4.49 -1.55
CA GLU A 116 9.58 5.82 -1.95
C GLU A 116 8.69 6.99 -1.51
N ARG A 117 7.38 6.76 -1.34
CA ARG A 117 6.42 7.81 -1.01
C ARG A 117 6.22 8.04 0.49
N PHE A 118 6.43 7.03 1.32
CA PHE A 118 5.90 7.06 2.70
C PHE A 118 6.86 7.70 3.70
N CYS A 119 8.09 8.08 3.27
CA CYS A 119 9.15 8.74 4.06
C CYS A 119 9.59 8.02 5.35
N ASP A 120 8.79 7.08 5.86
CA ASP A 120 9.20 5.98 6.70
C ASP A 120 9.58 4.75 5.86
N GLY A 121 8.99 4.56 4.67
CA GLY A 121 9.25 3.44 3.76
C GLY A 121 8.44 2.17 4.06
N HIS A 122 7.49 2.21 5.01
CA HIS A 122 6.90 1.00 5.57
C HIS A 122 5.38 0.96 5.40
N ILE A 123 4.90 -0.12 4.79
CA ILE A 123 3.46 -0.39 4.58
C ILE A 123 2.64 -0.45 5.89
N ASP A 124 3.31 -0.60 7.05
CA ASP A 124 2.72 -0.61 8.39
C ASP A 124 1.81 0.61 8.64
N GLY A 125 2.31 1.83 8.34
CA GLY A 125 1.54 3.06 8.51
C GLY A 125 0.27 3.10 7.66
N GLU A 126 0.30 2.48 6.49
CA GLU A 126 -0.83 2.44 5.56
C GLU A 126 -1.91 1.43 5.99
N PHE A 127 -1.50 0.32 6.63
CA PHE A 127 -2.43 -0.59 7.30
C PHE A 127 -3.05 0.06 8.54
N ARG A 128 -2.23 0.72 9.38
CA ARG A 128 -2.71 1.40 10.61
C ARG A 128 -3.64 2.57 10.31
N ALA A 129 -3.47 3.23 9.16
CA ALA A 129 -4.38 4.25 8.67
C ALA A 129 -5.62 3.69 7.93
N GLU A 130 -5.76 2.35 7.88
CA GLU A 130 -6.83 1.60 7.20
C GLU A 130 -6.95 1.87 5.70
N LYS A 131 -5.92 2.45 5.08
CA LYS A 131 -5.93 2.82 3.65
C LYS A 131 -5.92 1.58 2.76
N VAL A 132 -5.13 0.57 3.14
CA VAL A 132 -5.10 -0.72 2.43
C VAL A 132 -6.47 -1.40 2.50
N VAL A 133 -7.10 -1.39 3.67
CA VAL A 133 -8.45 -1.96 3.86
C VAL A 133 -9.48 -1.21 3.02
N ALA A 134 -9.45 0.13 3.02
CA ALA A 134 -10.35 0.96 2.20
C ALA A 134 -10.17 0.67 0.70
N ALA A 135 -8.92 0.54 0.22
CA ALA A 135 -8.63 0.19 -1.17
C ALA A 135 -9.18 -1.20 -1.55
N LEU A 136 -9.00 -2.21 -0.69
CA LEU A 136 -9.51 -3.56 -0.92
C LEU A 136 -11.04 -3.62 -0.89
N LYS A 137 -11.69 -2.92 0.05
CA LYS A 137 -13.16 -2.78 0.08
C LYS A 137 -13.68 -2.16 -1.22
N ARG A 138 -13.02 -1.10 -1.69
CA ARG A 138 -13.37 -0.47 -2.96
C ARG A 138 -13.24 -1.44 -4.13
N LEU A 139 -12.17 -2.25 -4.18
CA LEU A 139 -12.05 -3.30 -5.20
C LEU A 139 -13.22 -4.28 -5.13
N ALA A 140 -13.62 -4.72 -3.93
CA ALA A 140 -14.75 -5.64 -3.75
C ALA A 140 -16.09 -5.07 -4.25
N GLU A 141 -16.27 -3.75 -4.20
CA GLU A 141 -17.48 -3.08 -4.71
C GLU A 141 -17.54 -2.97 -6.24
N MET A 142 -16.39 -2.97 -6.93
CA MET A 142 -16.32 -2.64 -8.36
C MET A 142 -16.78 -3.76 -9.30
N TYR A 143 -16.85 -5.01 -8.83
CA TYR A 143 -17.18 -6.17 -9.68
C TYR A 143 -18.14 -7.16 -9.03
N ARG A 144 -18.74 -6.78 -7.89
CA ARG A 144 -19.98 -7.38 -7.38
C ARG A 144 -21.19 -6.70 -8.01
#